data_AF-A0A9X9ILG5-F1
#
_entry.id   AF-A0A9X9ILG5-F1
#
_cell.length_a   1.000
_cell.length_b   1.000
_cell.length_c   1.000
_cell.angle_alpha   90.00
_cell.angle_beta   90.00
_cell.angle_gamma   90.00
#
_symmetry.space_group_name_H-M   'P 1'
#
loop_
_entity.id
_entity.type
_entity.pdbx_description
1 polymer ?
#
loop_
_entity_poly.entity_id
_entity_poly.type
_entity_poly.pdbx_seq_one_letter_code
_entity_poly.pdbx_strand_id
1 'polypeptide(L)' 'MERSSLAVLFFIRESKVRKDGNAPIEASITINGERCFFSTGKKVKATTWDKTSN' A
#
# COMPACT_ATOMS: atom_id res chain seq x y z
N MET A 1 28.47 -8.80 -9.87
CA MET A 1 27.03 -8.92 -9.61
C MET A 1 26.50 -7.51 -9.41
N GLU A 2 25.66 -7.01 -10.31
CA GLU A 2 25.05 -5.70 -10.09
C GLU A 2 24.11 -5.76 -8.88
N ARG A 3 24.09 -4.70 -8.08
CA ARG A 3 23.23 -4.60 -6.90
C ARG A 3 21.83 -4.21 -7.35
N SER A 4 20.87 -5.11 -7.21
CA SER A 4 19.47 -4.75 -7.39
C SER A 4 18.96 -3.90 -6.22
N SER A 5 18.20 -2.85 -6.53
CA SER A 5 17.43 -2.09 -5.55
C SER A 5 16.03 -2.67 -5.42
N LEU A 6 15.52 -2.76 -4.19
CA LEU A 6 14.17 -3.23 -3.89
C LEU A 6 13.49 -2.24 -2.95
N ALA A 7 12.26 -1.86 -3.29
CA ALA A 7 11.36 -1.16 -2.37
C ALA A 7 9.98 -1.81 -2.42
N VAL A 8 9.35 -1.94 -1.24
CA VAL A 8 7.97 -2.39 -1.10
C VAL A 8 7.20 -1.30 -0.35
N LEU A 9 6.06 -0.89 -0.89
CA LEU A 9 5.18 0.08 -0.26
C LEU A 9 3.78 -0.51 -0.14
N PHE A 10 3.21 -0.41 1.05
CA PHE A 10 1.78 -0.64 1.28
C PHE A 10 1.09 0.70 1.40
N PHE A 11 -0.11 0.80 0.86
CA PHE A 11 -0.91 2.02 0.93
C PHE A 11 -2.39 1.69 0.83
N ILE A 12 -3.21 2.59 1.37
CA ILE A 12 -4.65 2.63 1.08
C ILE A 12 -4.93 3.80 0.14
N ARG A 13 -6.03 3.71 -0.60
CA ARG A 13 -6.57 4.86 -1.33
C ARG A 13 -7.82 5.33 -0.61
N GLU A 14 -7.81 6.56 -0.10
CA GLU A 14 -8.98 7.15 0.57
C GLU A 14 -10.21 7.19 -0.35
N SER A 15 -10.00 7.42 -1.64
CA SER A 15 -11.06 7.36 -2.66
C SER A 15 -11.70 5.96 -2.84
N LYS A 16 -11.09 4.90 -2.29
CA LYS A 16 -11.62 3.54 -2.28
C LYS A 16 -12.17 3.09 -0.92
N VAL A 17 -12.37 4.01 0.02
CA VAL A 17 -13.03 3.71 1.29
C VAL A 17 -14.48 3.29 1.02
N ARG A 18 -14.86 2.12 1.53
CA ARG A 18 -16.20 1.56 1.40
C ARG A 18 -17.13 2.12 2.47
N LYS A 19 -18.44 1.85 2.32
CA LYS A 19 -19.48 2.27 3.27
C LYS A 19 -19.25 1.76 4.71
N ASP A 20 -18.51 0.65 4.88
CA ASP A 20 -18.13 0.09 6.18
C ASP A 20 -16.89 0.76 6.80
N GLY A 21 -16.36 1.80 6.16
CA GLY A 21 -15.17 2.54 6.59
C GLY A 21 -13.84 1.83 6.29
N ASN A 22 -13.87 0.65 5.65
CA ASN A 22 -12.66 -0.06 5.26
C ASN A 22 -12.16 0.39 3.88
N ALA A 23 -10.84 0.50 3.74
CA ALA A 23 -10.14 0.64 2.47
C ALA A 23 -9.39 -0.65 2.14
N PRO A 24 -9.28 -1.04 0.86
CA PRO A 24 -8.38 -2.11 0.45
C PRO A 24 -6.92 -1.67 0.63
N ILE A 25 -6.07 -2.60 1.06
CA ILE A 25 -4.62 -2.39 1.08
C ILE A 25 -4.07 -2.78 -0.29
N GLU A 26 -3.45 -1.84 -0.97
CA GLU A 26 -2.72 -2.05 -2.22
C GLU A 26 -1.23 -2.12 -1.89
N ALA A 27 -0.45 -2.82 -2.73
CA ALA A 27 0.99 -2.89 -2.60
C ALA A 27 1.67 -2.50 -3.91
N SER A 28 2.86 -1.91 -3.81
CA SER A 28 3.76 -1.74 -4.95
C SER A 28 5.11 -2.36 -4.67
N ILE A 29 5.65 -3.08 -5.63
CA ILE A 29 7.03 -3.58 -5.64
C ILE A 29 7.81 -2.77 -6.67
N THR A 30 8.96 -2.24 -6.28
CA THR A 30 9.90 -1.55 -7.16
C THR A 30 11.22 -2.29 -7.19
N ILE A 31 11.64 -2.73 -8.38
CA ILE A 31 12.92 -3.38 -8.62
C ILE A 31 13.66 -2.55 -9.68
N ASN A 32 14.82 -2.00 -9.31
CA ASN A 32 15.66 -1.23 -10.24
C ASN A 32 14.93 -0.10 -10.99
N GLY A 33 13.99 0.57 -10.31
CA GLY A 33 13.20 1.66 -10.88
C GLY A 33 11.91 1.22 -11.59
N GLU A 34 11.76 -0.06 -11.93
CA GLU A 34 10.51 -0.60 -12.45
C GLU A 34 9.55 -0.90 -11.30
N ARG A 35 8.33 -0.35 -11.39
CA ARG A 35 7.31 -0.49 -10.35
C ARG A 35 6.07 -1.20 -10.88
N CYS A 36 5.63 -2.24 -10.17
CA CYS A 36 4.32 -2.86 -10.38
C CYS A 36 3.42 -2.66 -9.15
N PHE A 37 2.11 -2.77 -9.35
CA PHE A 37 1.08 -2.64 -8.32
C PHE A 37 0.20 -3.88 -8.31
N PHE A 38 -0.24 -4.30 -7.11
CA PHE A 38 -1.19 -5.39 -6.96
C PHE A 38 -2.05 -5.22 -5.71
N SER A 39 -3.24 -5.83 -5.73
CA SER A 39 -4.09 -5.91 -4.55
C SER A 39 -3.57 -6.97 -3.60
N THR A 40 -3.52 -6.64 -2.30
CA THR A 40 -3.18 -7.63 -1.25
C THR A 40 -4.34 -8.54 -0.89
N GLY A 41 -5.57 -8.23 -1.33
CA GLY A 41 -6.80 -8.89 -0.89
C GLY A 41 -7.20 -8.57 0.56
N LYS A 42 -6.43 -7.74 1.28
CA LYS A 42 -6.71 -7.31 2.65
C LYS A 42 -7.38 -5.94 2.69
N LYS A 43 -8.07 -5.66 3.80
CA LYS A 43 -8.76 -4.40 4.06
C LYS A 43 -8.50 -3.93 5.49
N VAL A 44 -8.53 -2.63 5.71
CA VAL A 44 -8.29 -1.99 7.01
C VAL A 44 -9.16 -0.76 7.16
N LYS A 45 -9.49 -0.36 8.39
CA LYS A 45 -10.18 0.91 8.65
C LYS A 45 -9.27 2.05 8.25
N ALA A 46 -9.76 2.93 7.38
CA ALA A 46 -8.96 4.07 6.90
C ALA A 46 -8.47 4.95 8.05
N THR A 47 -9.32 5.15 9.06
CA THR A 47 -9.00 5.93 10.27
C THR A 47 -7.89 5.35 11.14
N THR A 48 -7.46 4.11 10.90
CA THR A 48 -6.39 3.45 11.66
C THR A 48 -5.08 3.32 10.89
N TRP A 49 -5.06 3.67 9.59
CA TRP A 49 -3.90 3.51 8.71
C TRP A 49 -2.81 4.54 9.03
N ASP A 50 -3.15 5.82 9.00
CA ASP A 50 -2.24 6.92 9.33
C ASP A 50 -2.51 7.41 10.76
N LYS A 51 -2.34 6.52 11.74
CA LYS A 51 -2.09 7.02 13.10
C LYS A 51 -0.71 7.68 13.07
N THR A 52 -0.70 8.99 12.86
CA THR A 52 0.45 9.83 13.18
C THR A 52 0.80 9.57 14.64
N SER A 53 1.78 8.71 14.88
CA SER A 53 2.51 8.73 16.14
C SER A 53 3.30 10.05 16.11
N ASN A 54 2.86 11.03 16.89
CA ASN A 54 3.76 12.10 17.36
C ASN A 54 4.94 11.47 18.10
#